data_AF-A0A7L3PPF2-F1
#
_entry.id   AF-A0A7L3PPF2-F1
#
_cell.length_a   1.000
_cell.length_b   1.000
_cell.length_c   1.000
_cell.angle_alpha   90.00
_cell.angle_beta   90.00
_cell.angle_gamma   90.00
#
_symmetry.space_group_name_H-M   'P 1'
#
loop_
_entity.id
_entity.type
_entity.pdbx_description
1 polymer ?
#
loop_
_entity_poly.entity_id
_entity_poly.type
_entity_poly.pdbx_seq_one_letter_code
_entity_poly.pdbx_strand_id
1 'polypeptide(L)' 'RALARLVAQEAAAAGGERGRFTLGLSGGSLVELLSRELPPALREARPEAQPARWVVAFCDERLVP' A
#
# COMPACT_ATOMS: atom_id res chain seq x y z
N ARG A 1 -2.80 -10.65 7.10
CA ARG A 1 -4.01 -9.82 6.85
C ARG A 1 -4.05 -8.51 7.63
N ALA A 2 -3.59 -8.46 8.90
CA ALA A 2 -3.63 -7.23 9.71
C ALA A 2 -2.87 -6.06 9.08
N LEU A 3 -1.68 -6.33 8.52
CA LEU A 3 -0.87 -5.29 7.86
C LEU A 3 -1.57 -4.68 6.64
N ALA A 4 -2.14 -5.49 5.75
CA ALA A 4 -2.88 -5.00 4.59
C ALA A 4 -4.06 -4.10 4.98
N ARG A 5 -4.76 -4.42 6.08
CA ARG A 5 -5.83 -3.58 6.64
C ARG A 5 -5.30 -2.25 7.17
N LEU A 6 -4.19 -2.28 7.90
CA LEU A 6 -3.54 -1.06 8.39
C LEU A 6 -3.15 -0.15 7.22
N VAL A 7 -2.47 -0.69 6.21
CA VAL A 7 -2.08 0.09 5.02
C VAL A 7 -3.30 0.70 4.31
N ALA A 8 -4.40 -0.05 4.16
CA ALA A 8 -5.62 0.47 3.56
C ALA A 8 -6.30 1.55 4.40
N GLN A 9 -6.24 1.46 5.73
CA GLN A 9 -6.77 2.48 6.65
C GLN A 9 -5.95 3.78 6.58
N GLU A 10 -4.62 3.68 6.63
CA GLU A 10 -3.73 4.83 6.50
C GLU A 10 -3.89 5.51 5.14
N ALA A 11 -4.06 4.72 4.07
CA ALA A 11 -4.33 5.26 2.74
C ALA A 11 -5.67 6.00 2.65
N ALA A 12 -6.72 5.47 3.27
CA ALA A 12 -8.01 6.14 3.33
C ALA A 12 -7.93 7.46 4.10
N ALA A 13 -7.22 7.50 5.22
CA ALA A 13 -7.00 8.71 6.00
C ALA A 13 -6.22 9.77 5.19
N ALA A 14 -5.12 9.36 4.54
CA ALA A 14 -4.31 10.25 3.71
C ALA A 14 -5.06 10.78 2.47
N GLY A 15 -5.95 9.97 1.90
CA GLY A 15 -6.81 10.33 0.78
C GLY A 15 -7.77 11.48 1.09
N GLY A 16 -8.26 11.56 2.33
CA GLY A 16 -9.14 12.63 2.81
C GLY A 16 -8.44 13.96 3.08
N GLU A 17 -7.18 13.95 3.50
CA GLU A 17 -6.46 15.17 3.91
C GLU A 17 -5.64 15.81 2.77
N ARG A 18 -4.88 14.99 2.03
CA ARG A 18 -3.85 15.47 1.08
C ARG A 18 -4.01 14.86 -0.31
N GLY A 19 -4.87 13.85 -0.44
CA GLY A 19 -5.17 13.19 -1.70
C GLY A 19 -4.01 12.37 -2.27
N ARG A 20 -2.98 12.04 -1.50
CA ARG A 20 -1.89 11.17 -1.96
C ARG A 20 -1.36 10.34 -0.80
N PHE A 21 -1.14 9.06 -1.06
CA PHE A 21 -0.57 8.12 -0.10
C PHE A 21 0.75 7.58 -0.65
N THR A 22 1.78 7.47 0.20
CA THR A 22 3.11 6.97 -0.19
C THR A 22 3.45 5.75 0.66
N LEU A 23 3.87 4.66 0.01
CA LEU A 23 4.24 3.40 0.66
C LEU A 23 5.65 2.98 0.25
N GLY A 24 6.55 2.86 1.23
CA GLY A 24 7.86 2.23 1.07
C GLY A 24 7.79 0.72 1.33
N LEU A 25 8.45 -0.09 0.49
CA LEU A 25 8.51 -1.54 0.59
C LEU A 25 9.95 -2.02 0.79
N SER A 26 10.23 -2.84 1.81
CA SER A 26 11.60 -3.32 2.07
C SER A 26 11.97 -4.62 1.31
N GLY A 27 11.14 -5.10 0.39
CA GLY A 27 11.38 -6.35 -0.35
C GLY A 27 11.03 -7.63 0.43
N GLY A 28 11.58 -8.77 -0.01
CA GLY A 28 11.35 -10.09 0.60
C GLY A 28 9.89 -10.58 0.56
N SER A 29 9.53 -11.42 1.53
CA SER A 29 8.17 -12.01 1.62
C SER A 29 7.05 -11.00 1.91
N LEU A 30 7.41 -9.78 2.34
CA LEU A 30 6.46 -8.70 2.56
C LEU A 30 5.74 -8.30 1.26
N VAL A 31 6.47 -8.27 0.14
CA VAL A 31 5.93 -7.89 -1.17
C VAL A 31 4.89 -8.91 -1.61
N GLU A 32 5.19 -10.20 -1.48
CA GLU A 32 4.26 -11.27 -1.82
C GLU A 32 3.01 -11.26 -0.92
N LEU A 33 3.21 -11.07 0.39
CA LEU A 33 2.11 -10.97 1.36
C LEU A 33 1.19 -9.81 1.00
N LEU A 34 1.72 -8.61 0.79
CA LEU A 34 0.93 -7.44 0.46
C LEU A 34 0.29 -7.55 -0.93
N SER A 35 0.97 -8.14 -1.91
CA SER A 35 0.40 -8.35 -3.25
C SER A 35 -0.85 -9.23 -3.20
N ARG A 36 -0.88 -10.24 -2.32
CA ARG A 36 -2.05 -11.10 -2.11
C ARG A 36 -3.13 -10.45 -1.25
N GLU A 37 -2.74 -9.77 -0.17
CA GLU A 37 -3.68 -9.35 0.86
C GLU A 37 -4.18 -7.92 0.74
N LEU A 38 -3.45 -7.04 0.06
CA LEU A 38 -3.81 -5.62 -0.08
C LEU A 38 -5.01 -5.42 -1.03
N PRO A 39 -5.13 -6.09 -2.19
CA PRO A 39 -6.31 -5.94 -3.06
C PRO A 39 -7.66 -6.24 -2.36
N PRO A 40 -7.83 -7.35 -1.61
CA PRO A 40 -9.07 -7.56 -0.87
C PRO A 40 -9.26 -6.55 0.28
N ALA A 41 -8.18 -6.14 0.97
CA ALA A 41 -8.29 -5.11 2.01
C ALA A 41 -8.75 -3.76 1.46
N LEU A 42 -8.30 -3.38 0.25
CA LEU A 42 -8.71 -2.15 -0.43
C LEU A 42 -10.17 -2.19 -0.89
N ARG A 43 -10.70 -3.36 -1.26
CA ARG A 43 -12.13 -3.52 -1.57
C ARG A 43 -13.02 -3.36 -0.34
N GLU A 44 -12.52 -3.74 0.83
CA GLU A 44 -13.18 -3.52 2.13
C GLU A 44 -13.02 -2.06 2.61
N ALA A 45 -12.03 -1.32 2.10
CA ALA A 45 -11.71 0.04 2.52
C ALA A 45 -12.59 1.09 1.82
N ARG A 46 -12.59 2.31 2.37
CA ARG A 46 -13.41 3.42 1.85
C ARG A 46 -12.86 3.96 0.50
N PRO A 47 -13.69 4.66 -0.30
CA PRO A 47 -13.31 5.17 -1.62
C PRO A 47 -12.09 6.11 -1.61
N GLU A 48 -11.74 6.69 -0.48
CA GLU A 48 -10.63 7.63 -0.34
C GLU A 48 -9.26 6.95 -0.45
N ALA A 49 -9.18 5.62 -0.27
CA ALA A 49 -7.94 4.85 -0.37
C ALA A 49 -7.43 4.66 -1.82
N GLN A 50 -8.07 5.25 -2.84
CA GLN A 50 -7.77 5.15 -4.28
C GLN A 50 -6.31 4.81 -4.64
N PRO A 51 -6.00 3.56 -5.04
CA PRO A 51 -4.65 3.12 -5.41
C PRO A 51 -4.03 3.91 -6.56
N ALA A 52 -4.86 4.46 -7.45
CA ALA A 52 -4.43 5.31 -8.56
C ALA A 52 -3.69 6.59 -8.10
N ARG A 53 -3.84 6.97 -6.83
CA ARG A 53 -3.18 8.14 -6.22
C ARG A 53 -2.03 7.74 -5.31
N TRP A 54 -1.58 6.50 -5.37
CA TRP A 54 -0.48 6.02 -4.52
C TRP A 54 0.86 6.22 -5.21
N VAL A 55 1.86 6.51 -4.41
CA VAL A 55 3.27 6.36 -4.78
C VAL A 55 3.80 5.15 -4.03
N VAL A 56 4.23 4.12 -4.76
CA VAL A 56 4.82 2.92 -4.17
C VAL A 56 6.26 2.81 -4.64
N ALA A 57 7.19 2.64 -3.71
CA ALA A 57 8.61 2.52 -3.99
C ALA A 57 9.26 1.49 -3.08
N PHE A 58 10.35 0.88 -3.55
CA PHE A 58 11.20 0.09 -2.68
C PHE A 58 12.08 1.01 -1.83
N CYS A 59 12.28 0.66 -0.55
CA CYS A 59 13.17 1.37 0.35
C CYS A 59 14.64 1.22 -0.07
N ASP A 60 14.96 0.07 -0.65
CA ASP A 60 16.25 -0.35 -1.16
C ASP A 60 16.04 -1.36 -2.29
N GLU A 61 17.02 -1.51 -3.18
CA GLU A 61 16.97 -2.51 -4.26
C GLU A 61 18.38 -2.99 -4.58
N ARG A 62 18.47 -4.22 -5.07
CA ARG A 62 19.70 -4.83 -5.58
C ARG A 62 19.90 -4.38 -7.01
N LEU A 63 21.12 -3.98 -7.36
CA LEU A 63 21.48 -3.73 -8.76
C LEU A 63 21.57 -5.06 -9.52
N VAL A 64 20.45 -5.49 -10.09
CA VAL A 64 20.29 -6.72 -10.88
C VAL A 64 19.62 -6.41 -12.23
N PRO A 65 19.81 -7.25 -13.27
CA PRO A 65 19.17 -7.07 -14.58
C PRO A 65 17.66 -7.28 -14.59
#